data_AF-A0A1Y2GQH8-F1
#
_entry.id   AF-A0A1Y2GQH8-F1
#
_cell.length_a   1.000
_cell.length_b   1.000
_cell.length_c   1.000
_cell.angle_alpha   90.00
_cell.angle_beta   90.00
_cell.angle_gamma   90.00
#
_symmetry.space_group_name_H-M   'P 1'
#
loop_
_entity.id
_entity.type
_entity.pdbx_description
1 polymer ?
#
loop_
_entity_poly.entity_id
_entity_poly.type
_entity_poly.pdbx_seq_one_letter_code
_entity_poly.pdbx_strand_id
1 'polypeptide(L)'
;MNIFKKALKDFPESGDVNNYYGELLLDQQQFDQAYERFDKAIKLKPSNPLPYINKALLVFQWKQDPAGAERLCLQSLEGRLFS
;
A
#
# COMPACT_ATOMS: atom_id res chain seq x y z
N MET A 1 -14.53 7.33 -4.92
CA MET A 1 -13.93 8.12 -3.81
C MET A 1 -14.79 8.23 -2.56
N ASN A 2 -16.08 8.58 -2.61
CA ASN A 2 -16.90 8.79 -1.39
C ASN A 2 -17.01 7.57 -0.47
N ILE A 3 -17.09 6.35 -1.04
CA ILE A 3 -17.15 5.11 -0.26
C ILE A 3 -15.88 4.92 0.58
N PHE A 4 -14.70 5.09 -0.01
CA PHE A 4 -13.43 4.97 0.71
C PHE A 4 -13.21 6.09 1.73
N LYS A 5 -13.62 7.33 1.44
CA LYS A 5 -13.59 8.41 2.44
C LYS A 5 -14.46 8.10 3.65
N LYS A 6 -15.64 7.51 3.44
CA LYS A 6 -16.51 7.04 4.52
C LYS A 6 -15.87 5.86 5.26
N ALA A 7 -15.38 4.85 4.55
CA ALA A 7 -14.73 3.69 5.16
C ALA A 7 -13.51 4.08 6.01
N LEU A 8 -12.71 5.06 5.57
CA LEU A 8 -11.59 5.59 6.36
C LEU A 8 -12.03 6.36 7.61
N LYS A 9 -13.22 6.96 7.58
CA LYS A 9 -13.80 7.62 8.75
C LYS A 9 -14.32 6.57 9.75
N ASP A 10 -14.99 5.55 9.25
CA ASP A 10 -15.60 4.49 10.06
C ASP A 10 -14.52 3.52 10.62
N PHE A 11 -13.41 3.32 9.88
CA PHE A 11 -12.33 2.39 10.21
C PHE A 11 -10.93 3.05 10.05
N PRO A 12 -10.58 4.06 10.87
CA PRO A 12 -9.36 4.87 10.67
C PRO A 12 -8.05 4.08 10.83
N GLU A 13 -8.09 2.95 11.52
CA GLU A 13 -6.92 2.08 11.79
C GLU A 13 -6.94 0.79 10.97
N SER A 14 -7.87 0.66 10.01
CA SER A 14 -7.85 -0.51 9.12
C SER A 14 -6.75 -0.38 8.08
N GLY A 15 -5.72 -1.24 8.20
CA GLY A 15 -4.68 -1.38 7.20
C GLY A 15 -5.25 -1.83 5.84
N ASP A 16 -6.26 -2.68 5.85
CA ASP A 16 -6.89 -3.21 4.63
C ASP A 16 -7.67 -2.11 3.88
N VAL A 17 -8.42 -1.25 4.59
CA VAL A 17 -9.10 -0.09 3.97
C VAL A 17 -8.09 0.87 3.34
N ASN A 18 -6.96 1.13 4.02
CA ASN A 18 -5.90 1.95 3.43
C ASN A 18 -5.28 1.27 2.20
N ASN A 19 -5.04 -0.05 2.23
CA ASN A 19 -4.52 -0.78 1.07
C ASN A 19 -5.43 -0.68 -0.14
N TYR A 20 -6.72 -1.03 0.01
CA TYR A 20 -7.67 -1.01 -1.11
C TYR A 20 -7.93 0.40 -1.64
N TYR A 21 -7.86 1.42 -0.77
CA TYR A 21 -7.95 2.79 -1.26
C TYR A 21 -6.69 3.19 -2.03
N GLY A 22 -5.51 2.80 -1.57
CA GLY A 22 -4.26 2.99 -2.30
C GLY A 22 -4.26 2.33 -3.68
N GLU A 23 -4.78 1.11 -3.77
CA GLU A 23 -4.95 0.37 -5.02
C GLU A 23 -5.89 1.11 -5.99
N LEU A 24 -7.05 1.56 -5.53
CA LEU A 24 -7.96 2.37 -6.35
C LEU A 24 -7.30 3.69 -6.83
N LEU A 25 -6.50 4.33 -5.98
CA LEU A 25 -5.78 5.56 -6.33
C LEU A 25 -4.68 5.29 -7.35
N LEU A 26 -4.01 4.14 -7.27
CA LEU A 26 -3.02 3.68 -8.23
C LEU A 26 -3.66 3.47 -9.61
N ASP A 27 -4.82 2.80 -9.67
CA ASP A 27 -5.59 2.62 -10.92
C ASP A 27 -5.98 3.97 -11.56
N GLN A 28 -6.19 4.99 -10.73
CA GLN A 28 -6.47 6.36 -11.16
C GLN A 28 -5.21 7.20 -11.43
N GLN A 29 -4.02 6.59 -11.34
CA GLN A 29 -2.72 7.24 -11.50
C GLN A 29 -2.46 8.39 -10.51
N GLN A 30 -3.17 8.40 -9.39
CA GLN A 30 -2.94 9.34 -8.29
C GLN A 30 -1.79 8.84 -7.40
N PHE A 31 -0.59 8.77 -7.98
CA PHE A 31 0.53 8.03 -7.42
C PHE A 31 0.98 8.51 -6.04
N ASP A 32 1.05 9.81 -5.79
CA ASP A 32 1.44 10.35 -4.48
C ASP A 32 0.47 9.88 -3.37
N GLN A 33 -0.84 9.99 -3.64
CA GLN A 33 -1.87 9.60 -2.68
C GLN A 33 -1.89 8.08 -2.48
N ALA A 34 -1.73 7.30 -3.54
CA ALA A 34 -1.61 5.85 -3.45
C ALA A 34 -0.41 5.45 -2.58
N TYR A 35 0.75 6.10 -2.77
CA TYR A 35 1.96 5.87 -2.00
C TYR A 35 1.73 6.09 -0.51
N GLU A 36 1.12 7.22 -0.12
CA GLU A 36 0.79 7.52 1.27
C GLU A 36 -0.16 6.49 1.90
N ARG A 37 -1.12 5.99 1.11
CA ARG A 37 -2.06 4.97 1.60
C ARG A 37 -1.39 3.63 1.84
N PHE A 38 -0.50 3.21 0.95
CA PHE A 38 0.28 2.00 1.20
C PHE A 38 1.20 2.16 2.41
N ASP A 39 1.84 3.32 2.61
CA ASP A 39 2.63 3.58 3.82
C ASP A 39 1.82 3.47 5.11
N LYS A 40 0.61 4.04 5.09
CA LYS A 40 -0.29 3.94 6.24
C LYS A 40 -0.72 2.50 6.49
N ALA A 41 -1.05 1.74 5.44
CA ALA A 41 -1.42 0.33 5.53
C ALA A 41 -0.29 -0.53 6.10
N ILE A 42 0.94 -0.33 5.61
CA ILE A 42 2.16 -0.99 6.13
C ILE A 42 2.34 -0.68 7.62
N LYS A 43 2.23 0.59 8.02
CA LYS A 43 2.40 1.00 9.43
C LYS A 43 1.35 0.37 10.34
N LEU A 44 0.11 0.24 9.88
CA LEU A 44 -1.00 -0.31 10.67
C LEU A 44 -0.92 -1.84 10.78
N LYS A 45 -0.47 -2.52 9.73
CA LYS A 45 -0.38 -3.99 9.70
C LYS A 45 0.88 -4.44 8.94
N PRO A 46 2.07 -4.38 9.58
CA PRO A 46 3.35 -4.69 8.93
C PRO A 46 3.47 -6.14 8.44
N SER A 47 2.69 -7.07 9.03
CA SER A 47 2.66 -8.47 8.60
C SER A 47 1.81 -8.71 7.36
N ASN A 48 0.99 -7.73 6.92
CA ASN A 48 0.21 -7.88 5.70
C ASN A 48 1.14 -7.68 4.48
N PRO A 49 1.30 -8.68 3.60
CA PRO A 49 2.14 -8.54 2.43
C PRO A 49 1.55 -7.61 1.34
N LEU A 50 0.22 -7.48 1.27
CA LEU A 50 -0.45 -6.81 0.15
C LEU A 50 -0.02 -5.34 -0.05
N PRO A 51 0.07 -4.49 0.99
CA PRO A 51 0.50 -3.11 0.82
C PRO A 51 1.94 -2.97 0.30
N TYR A 52 2.83 -3.89 0.65
CA TYR A 52 4.20 -3.88 0.15
C TYR A 52 4.24 -4.22 -1.35
N ILE A 53 3.50 -5.25 -1.77
CA ILE A 53 3.40 -5.65 -3.18
C ILE A 53 2.76 -4.53 -4.02
N ASN A 54 1.66 -3.94 -3.54
CA ASN A 54 0.99 -2.86 -4.25
C ASN A 54 1.86 -1.60 -4.34
N LYS A 55 2.62 -1.29 -3.28
CA LYS A 55 3.60 -0.20 -3.29
C LYS A 55 4.78 -0.51 -4.23
N ALA A 56 5.22 -1.76 -4.31
CA ALA A 56 6.26 -2.20 -5.25
C ALA A 56 5.82 -1.98 -6.70
N LEU A 57 4.59 -2.37 -7.03
CA LEU A 57 3.99 -2.13 -8.34
C LEU A 57 3.94 -0.63 -8.67
N LEU A 58 3.47 0.18 -7.72
CA LEU A 58 3.43 1.64 -7.87
C LEU A 58 4.82 2.21 -8.14
N VAL A 59 5.83 1.85 -7.35
CA VAL A 59 7.19 2.39 -7.49
C VAL A 59 7.84 1.94 -8.79
N PHE A 60 7.60 0.70 -9.22
CA PHE A 60 8.03 0.20 -10.52
C PHE A 60 7.43 1.01 -11.67
N GLN A 61 6.11 1.26 -11.64
CA GLN A 61 5.40 1.95 -12.73
C GLN A 61 5.67 3.46 -12.75
N TRP A 62 5.53 4.13 -11.61
CA TRP A 62 5.59 5.59 -11.52
C TRP A 62 7.02 6.11 -11.46
N LYS A 63 7.84 5.53 -10.58
CA LYS A 63 9.22 5.99 -10.36
C LYS A 63 10.23 5.33 -11.28
N GLN A 64 9.81 4.30 -12.03
CA GLN A 64 10.71 3.48 -12.85
C GLN A 64 11.88 2.94 -12.02
N ASP A 65 11.61 2.58 -10.75
CA ASP A 65 12.59 2.11 -9.77
C ASP A 65 12.40 0.61 -9.49
N PRO A 66 12.97 -0.27 -10.33
CA PRO A 66 12.88 -1.72 -10.14
C PRO A 66 13.58 -2.18 -8.87
N ALA A 67 14.68 -1.53 -8.47
CA ALA A 67 15.40 -1.88 -7.25
C ALA A 67 14.57 -1.56 -6.01
N GLY A 68 13.82 -0.45 -6.02
CA GLY A 68 12.86 -0.11 -4.97
C GLY A 68 11.69 -1.09 -4.89
N ALA A 69 11.17 -1.53 -6.02
CA ALA A 69 10.14 -2.55 -6.08
C ALA A 69 10.63 -3.89 -5.51
N GLU A 70 11.84 -4.33 -5.88
CA GLU A 70 12.46 -5.55 -5.36
C GLU A 70 12.63 -5.48 -3.83
N ARG A 71 13.15 -4.37 -3.30
CA ARG A 71 13.27 -4.15 -1.85
C ARG A 71 11.93 -4.30 -1.12
N LEU A 72 10.86 -3.72 -1.66
CA LEU A 72 9.52 -3.82 -1.09
C LEU A 72 8.99 -5.26 -1.13
N CYS A 73 9.24 -6.00 -2.21
CA CYS A 73 8.90 -7.43 -2.30
C CYS A 73 9.66 -8.26 -1.26
N LEU A 74 10.95 -7.99 -1.01
CA LEU A 74 11.73 -8.67 0.02
C LEU A 74 11.18 -8.36 1.43
N GLN A 75 10.88 -7.10 1.72
CA GLN A 75 10.25 -6.70 2.99
C GLN A 75 8.91 -7.40 3.23
N SER A 76 8.12 -7.61 2.17
CA SER A 76 6.87 -8.37 2.23
C SER A 76 7.08 -9.82 2.68
N LEU A 77 8.23 -10.43 2.36
CA LEU A 77 8.56 -11.81 2.73
C LEU A 77 9.10 -11.85 4.17
N GLU A 78 9.95 -10.91 4.54
CA GLU A 78 10.48 -10.80 5.91
C GLU A 78 9.37 -10.57 6.93
N GLY A 79 8.41 -9.68 6.66
CA GLY A 79 7.27 -9.42 7.54
C GLY A 79 6.36 -10.63 7.79
N ARG A 80 6.40 -11.63 6.89
CA ARG A 80 5.69 -12.92 7.03
C ARG A 80 6.42 -13.92 7.93
N LEU A 81 7.75 -13.81 8.06
CA LEU A 81 8.56 -14.77 8.79
C LEU A 81 8.58 -14.50 10.31
N PHE A 82 8.21 -13.29 10.73
CA PHE A 82 8.26 -12.84 12.13
C PHE A 82 6.89 -12.55 12.76
N SER A 83 5.79 -12.94 12.10
CA SER A 83 4.40 -12.70 12.55
C SER A 83 3.69 -13.97 12.99
#